data_AF-A0A9D5P3B7-F1
#
_entry.id   AF-A0A9D5P3B7-F1
#
_cell.length_a   1.000
_cell.length_b   1.000
_cell.length_c   1.000
_cell.angle_alpha   90.00
_cell.angle_beta   90.00
_cell.angle_gamma   90.00
#
_symmetry.space_group_name_H-M   'P 1'
#
loop_
_entity.id
_entity.type
_entity.pdbx_description
1 polymer ?
#
loop_
_entity_poly.entity_id
_entity_poly.type
_entity_poly.pdbx_seq_one_letter_code
_entity_poly.pdbx_strand_id
1 'polypeptide(L)'
;MRNNVFDIVSTTVFVLSVIGIILSLYEYDRYLLLLSVISFGIALNVTSRRIYLHAAFISTIAGIIIGYSLFSPIIMLPAVVLCGIYGGLVISLHLQDNNEKKHYFEHLKYLDDSTNNINSYSIGIPFLFSMVVRSDGYITDRERDKVFDFFKKKFPKECFEMNNTFKLTLGYHATDYKKYCATVLAYADKVDETFPLDLFYALYDVASDDGCIVPEEAEKMRQIGKTLRIDNEIIRQMEHAHGIRVVMTDKEESKAELRKKALQTLGLDETADDYTIKSAYNALVQKCHPHKMKGKSTAETNELLKRFEQIQTSYDVLFMQK
;
A
#
# COMPACT_ATOMS: atom_id res chain seq x y z
N MET A 1 -7.30 -26.22 17.37
CA MET A 1 -5.91 -25.79 17.05
C MET A 1 -4.81 -26.64 17.75
N ARG A 2 -5.07 -27.83 18.32
CA ARG A 2 -4.07 -28.61 19.08
C ARG A 2 -3.61 -29.93 18.42
N ASN A 3 -3.97 -30.17 17.15
CA ASN A 3 -3.65 -31.44 16.47
C ASN A 3 -2.47 -31.32 15.47
N ASN A 4 -2.23 -30.15 14.87
CA ASN A 4 -1.20 -30.02 13.82
C ASN A 4 0.24 -29.97 14.35
N VAL A 5 0.44 -29.60 15.62
CA VAL A 5 1.79 -29.55 16.23
C VAL A 5 2.33 -30.96 16.47
N PHE A 6 1.45 -31.94 16.77
CA PHE A 6 1.86 -33.32 17.02
C PHE A 6 2.30 -34.04 15.74
N ASP A 7 1.64 -33.79 14.61
CA ASP A 7 2.00 -34.40 13.32
C ASP A 7 3.32 -33.86 12.77
N ILE A 8 3.59 -32.56 12.93
CA ILE A 8 4.85 -31.96 12.49
C ILE A 8 6.03 -32.52 13.29
N VAL A 9 5.89 -32.63 14.63
CA VAL A 9 6.92 -33.18 15.51
C VAL A 9 7.16 -34.67 15.24
N SER A 10 6.09 -35.44 15.01
CA SER A 10 6.20 -36.86 14.65
C SER A 10 6.96 -37.06 13.33
N THR A 11 6.66 -36.22 12.33
CA THR A 11 7.31 -36.28 11.02
C THR A 11 8.78 -35.84 11.08
N THR A 12 9.12 -34.83 11.89
CA THR A 12 10.52 -34.40 12.05
C THR A 12 11.36 -35.45 12.78
N VAL A 13 10.80 -36.10 13.81
CA VAL A 13 11.48 -37.18 14.54
C VAL A 13 11.71 -38.39 13.64
N PHE A 14 10.77 -38.71 12.74
CA PHE A 14 10.92 -39.80 11.77
C PHE A 14 11.98 -39.50 10.70
N VAL A 15 12.02 -38.27 10.17
CA VAL A 15 13.04 -37.86 9.19
C VAL A 15 14.43 -37.85 9.81
N LEU A 16 14.58 -37.40 11.06
CA LEU A 16 15.86 -37.41 11.77
C LEU A 16 16.34 -38.82 12.09
N SER A 17 15.44 -39.76 12.41
CA SER A 17 15.83 -41.16 12.67
C SER A 17 16.30 -41.86 11.39
N VAL A 18 15.64 -41.61 10.25
CA VAL A 18 16.03 -42.15 8.94
C VAL A 18 17.38 -41.58 8.49
N ILE A 19 17.62 -40.29 8.69
CA ILE A 19 18.92 -39.66 8.39
C ILE A 19 20.03 -40.22 9.28
N GLY A 20 19.76 -40.45 10.58
CA GLY A 20 20.71 -41.07 11.50
C GLY A 20 21.10 -42.50 11.12
N ILE A 21 20.14 -43.29 10.62
CA ILE A 21 20.38 -44.66 10.14
C ILE A 21 21.20 -44.64 8.83
N ILE A 22 20.92 -43.70 7.92
CA ILE A 22 21.67 -43.54 6.65
C ILE A 22 23.12 -43.10 6.90
N LEU A 23 23.33 -42.17 7.84
CA LEU A 23 24.68 -41.69 8.23
C LEU A 23 25.50 -42.75 8.98
N SER A 24 24.84 -43.67 9.69
CA SER A 24 25.50 -44.77 10.40
C SER A 24 25.97 -45.90 9.47
N LEU A 25 25.44 -45.98 8.25
CA LEU A 25 25.69 -47.11 7.35
C LEU A 25 26.83 -46.90 6.34
N TYR A 26 27.39 -45.69 6.21
CA TYR A 26 28.42 -45.42 5.20
C TYR A 26 29.60 -44.59 5.74
N GLU A 27 30.78 -45.20 5.74
CA GLU A 27 32.07 -44.59 6.11
C GLU A 27 32.72 -43.77 4.99
N TYR A 28 32.01 -43.44 3.89
CA TYR A 28 32.59 -42.73 2.74
C TYR A 28 32.11 -41.27 2.62
N ASP A 29 33.10 -40.38 2.63
CA ASP A 29 33.14 -38.95 2.30
C ASP A 29 32.07 -38.01 2.90
N ARG A 30 32.07 -37.90 4.23
CA ARG A 30 31.25 -36.95 5.01
C ARG A 30 31.40 -35.49 4.55
N TYR A 31 32.50 -35.11 3.90
CA TYR A 31 32.79 -33.73 3.50
C TYR A 31 32.07 -33.30 2.22
N LEU A 32 31.90 -34.20 1.24
CA LEU A 32 31.23 -33.88 -0.01
C LEU A 32 29.71 -33.68 0.19
N LEU A 33 29.14 -34.48 1.10
CA LEU A 33 27.74 -34.38 1.52
C LEU A 33 27.50 -33.13 2.38
N LEU A 34 28.48 -32.74 3.21
CA LEU A 34 28.41 -31.47 3.94
C LEU A 34 28.47 -30.26 3.00
N LEU A 35 29.35 -30.28 2.00
CA LEU A 35 29.52 -29.20 1.03
C LEU A 35 28.28 -29.02 0.15
N SER A 36 27.60 -30.10 -0.24
CA SER A 36 26.34 -30.00 -0.99
C SER A 36 25.21 -29.42 -0.15
N VAL A 37 25.12 -29.80 1.13
CA VAL A 37 24.13 -29.25 2.08
C VAL A 37 24.41 -27.78 2.41
N ILE A 38 25.67 -27.38 2.56
CA ILE A 38 26.06 -25.98 2.81
C ILE A 38 25.84 -25.12 1.57
N SER A 39 26.18 -25.60 0.38
CA SER A 39 25.92 -24.89 -0.89
C SER A 39 24.42 -24.75 -1.15
N PHE A 40 23.61 -25.75 -0.75
CA PHE A 40 22.15 -25.69 -0.79
C PHE A 40 21.59 -24.68 0.22
N GLY A 41 22.21 -24.56 1.40
CA GLY A 41 21.86 -23.56 2.42
C GLY A 41 22.15 -22.12 2.02
N ILE A 42 23.23 -21.87 1.27
CA ILE A 42 23.61 -20.51 0.79
C ILE A 42 22.68 -20.04 -0.34
N ALA A 43 22.12 -20.96 -1.14
CA ALA A 43 21.14 -20.63 -2.19
C ALA A 43 19.76 -20.18 -1.64
N LEU A 44 19.52 -20.29 -0.33
CA LEU A 44 18.25 -19.92 0.31
C LEU A 44 18.04 -18.41 0.51
N ASN A 45 18.95 -17.55 0.05
CA ASN A 45 18.85 -16.10 0.22
C ASN A 45 18.48 -15.32 -1.06
N VAL A 46 17.46 -15.78 -1.81
CA VAL A 46 16.94 -15.06 -2.99
C VAL A 46 15.40 -15.02 -3.02
N THR A 47 14.87 -13.82 -3.25
CA THR A 47 13.55 -13.31 -2.89
C THR A 47 12.38 -13.72 -3.82
N SER A 48 12.44 -14.86 -4.52
CA SER A 48 11.33 -15.30 -5.39
C SER A 48 11.05 -16.80 -5.33
N ARG A 49 10.04 -17.17 -4.53
CA ARG A 49 9.61 -18.56 -4.23
C ARG A 49 9.16 -19.39 -5.45
N ARG A 50 8.69 -18.78 -6.55
CA ARG A 50 8.30 -19.51 -7.77
C ARG A 50 9.51 -20.06 -8.56
N ILE A 51 10.62 -19.32 -8.54
CA ILE A 51 11.86 -19.73 -9.22
C ILE A 51 12.48 -20.93 -8.48
N TYR A 52 12.34 -20.96 -7.16
CA TYR A 52 12.81 -22.06 -6.31
C TYR A 52 12.12 -23.39 -6.64
N LEU A 53 10.81 -23.39 -6.93
CA LEU A 53 10.08 -24.63 -7.20
C LEU A 53 10.54 -25.30 -8.50
N HIS A 54 10.71 -24.49 -9.55
CA HIS A 54 11.22 -24.96 -10.83
C HIS A 54 12.70 -25.35 -10.73
N ALA A 55 13.53 -24.57 -10.04
CA ALA A 55 14.94 -24.90 -9.82
C ALA A 55 15.11 -26.17 -8.98
N ALA A 56 14.31 -26.35 -7.94
CA ALA A 56 14.32 -27.55 -7.11
C ALA A 56 13.90 -28.78 -7.92
N PHE A 57 12.80 -28.69 -8.68
CA PHE A 57 12.32 -29.78 -9.57
C PHE A 57 13.34 -30.16 -10.65
N ILE A 58 13.99 -29.17 -11.27
CA ILE A 58 15.05 -29.41 -12.25
C ILE A 58 16.28 -30.03 -11.57
N SER A 59 16.61 -29.60 -10.35
CA SER A 59 17.73 -30.17 -9.59
C SER A 59 17.48 -31.62 -9.16
N THR A 60 16.24 -32.01 -8.84
CA THR A 60 15.89 -33.39 -8.50
C THR A 60 15.89 -34.29 -9.72
N ILE A 61 15.40 -33.82 -10.87
CA ILE A 61 15.52 -34.55 -12.14
C ILE A 61 16.99 -34.73 -12.52
N ALA A 62 17.80 -33.68 -12.41
CA ALA A 62 19.24 -33.75 -12.65
C ALA A 62 19.94 -34.71 -11.68
N GLY A 63 19.57 -34.69 -10.39
CA GLY A 63 20.10 -35.59 -9.37
C GLY A 63 19.75 -37.06 -9.60
N ILE A 64 18.54 -37.36 -10.08
CA ILE A 64 18.12 -38.72 -10.46
C ILE A 64 18.90 -39.18 -11.71
N ILE A 65 19.07 -38.33 -12.72
CA ILE A 65 19.81 -38.65 -13.95
C ILE A 65 21.31 -38.88 -13.66
N ILE A 66 21.93 -38.04 -12.83
CA ILE A 66 23.34 -38.17 -12.44
C ILE A 66 23.54 -39.34 -11.47
N GLY A 67 22.58 -39.59 -10.57
CA GLY A 67 22.61 -40.74 -9.67
C GLY A 67 22.56 -42.08 -10.41
N TYR A 68 21.79 -42.15 -11.51
CA TYR A 68 21.70 -43.33 -12.38
C TYR A 68 23.02 -43.69 -13.07
N SER A 69 23.88 -42.69 -13.35
CA SER A 69 25.16 -42.92 -14.04
C SER A 69 26.31 -43.24 -13.09
N LEU A 70 26.16 -42.99 -11.78
CA LEU A 70 27.25 -43.11 -10.80
C LEU A 70 27.01 -44.11 -9.66
N PHE A 71 25.77 -44.49 -9.33
CA PHE A 71 25.46 -45.31 -8.15
C PHE A 71 24.63 -46.59 -8.42
N SER A 72 24.82 -47.60 -7.57
CA SER A 72 24.09 -48.88 -7.60
C SER A 72 22.57 -48.68 -7.37
N PRO A 73 21.69 -49.43 -8.06
CA PRO A 73 20.22 -49.28 -8.00
C PRO A 73 19.63 -49.38 -6.58
N ILE A 74 20.37 -49.95 -5.63
CA ILE A 74 19.96 -50.10 -4.23
C ILE A 74 19.85 -48.74 -3.51
N ILE A 75 20.72 -47.77 -3.82
CA ILE A 75 20.74 -46.44 -3.15
C ILE A 75 19.70 -45.50 -3.77
N MET A 76 19.25 -45.79 -4.99
CA MET A 76 18.31 -44.96 -5.74
C MET A 76 16.89 -45.02 -5.19
N LEU A 77 16.44 -46.19 -4.73
CA LEU A 77 15.08 -46.38 -4.19
C LEU A 77 14.76 -45.46 -3.01
N PRO A 78 15.57 -45.39 -1.94
CA PRO A 78 15.28 -44.48 -0.82
C PRO A 78 15.36 -43.01 -1.22
N ALA A 79 16.26 -42.62 -2.14
CA ALA A 79 16.37 -41.25 -2.62
C ALA A 79 15.11 -40.79 -3.42
N VAL A 80 14.58 -41.65 -4.28
CA VAL A 80 13.34 -41.39 -5.04
C VAL A 80 12.14 -41.28 -4.10
N VAL A 81 12.05 -42.14 -3.08
CA VAL A 81 10.97 -42.09 -2.08
C VAL A 81 11.02 -40.78 -1.28
N LEU A 82 12.20 -40.37 -0.79
CA LEU A 82 12.35 -39.11 -0.06
C LEU A 82 12.01 -37.90 -0.94
N CYS A 83 12.40 -37.92 -2.21
CA CYS A 83 12.03 -36.88 -3.18
C CYS A 83 10.51 -36.81 -3.40
N GLY A 84 9.83 -37.95 -3.52
CA GLY A 84 8.37 -38.01 -3.68
C GLY A 84 7.62 -37.42 -2.47
N ILE A 85 8.07 -37.75 -1.25
CA ILE A 85 7.50 -37.22 -0.01
C ILE A 85 7.70 -35.70 0.08
N TYR A 86 8.91 -35.21 -0.22
CA TYR A 86 9.21 -33.77 -0.21
C TYR A 86 8.38 -33.01 -1.27
N GLY A 87 8.31 -33.54 -2.49
CA GLY A 87 7.48 -32.96 -3.56
C GLY A 87 6.01 -32.89 -3.18
N GLY A 88 5.46 -33.97 -2.58
CA GLY A 88 4.09 -34.01 -2.09
C GLY A 88 3.81 -32.96 -1.00
N LEU A 89 4.73 -32.77 -0.06
CA LEU A 89 4.62 -31.77 1.02
C LEU A 89 4.59 -30.34 0.44
N VAL A 90 5.50 -30.04 -0.48
CA VAL A 90 5.57 -28.72 -1.14
C VAL A 90 4.31 -28.42 -1.94
N ILE A 91 3.80 -29.39 -2.71
CA ILE A 91 2.54 -29.24 -3.45
C ILE A 91 1.38 -29.02 -2.48
N SER A 92 1.32 -29.77 -1.37
CA SER A 92 0.25 -29.65 -0.37
C SER A 92 0.24 -28.26 0.29
N LEU A 93 1.41 -27.72 0.65
CA LEU A 93 1.54 -26.36 1.19
C LEU A 93 1.12 -25.29 0.16
N HIS A 94 1.45 -25.49 -1.13
CA HIS A 94 1.04 -24.55 -2.18
C HIS A 94 -0.47 -24.58 -2.44
N LEU A 95 -1.08 -25.77 -2.44
CA LEU A 95 -2.53 -25.92 -2.57
C LEU A 95 -3.26 -25.29 -1.38
N GLN A 96 -2.73 -25.42 -0.17
CA GLN A 96 -3.30 -24.78 1.02
C GLN A 96 -3.27 -23.24 0.91
N ASP A 97 -2.11 -22.63 0.56
CA ASP A 97 -1.99 -21.17 0.39
C ASP A 97 -2.94 -20.63 -0.69
N ASN A 98 -3.08 -21.36 -1.82
CA ASN A 98 -4.01 -20.96 -2.89
C ASN A 98 -5.47 -21.07 -2.44
N ASN A 99 -5.83 -22.10 -1.65
CA ASN A 99 -7.18 -22.24 -1.11
C ASN A 99 -7.49 -21.15 -0.08
N GLU A 100 -6.55 -20.80 0.80
CA GLU A 100 -6.70 -19.70 1.76
C GLU A 100 -6.91 -18.35 1.04
N LYS A 101 -6.11 -18.06 0.01
CA LYS A 101 -6.31 -16.87 -0.83
C LYS A 101 -7.66 -16.88 -1.53
N LYS A 102 -8.07 -18.02 -2.09
CA LYS A 102 -9.37 -18.17 -2.74
C LYS A 102 -10.52 -17.89 -1.77
N HIS A 103 -10.49 -18.46 -0.56
CA HIS A 103 -11.50 -18.20 0.47
C HIS A 103 -11.53 -16.73 0.91
N TYR A 104 -10.36 -16.09 1.06
CA TYR A 104 -10.27 -14.67 1.34
C TYR A 104 -10.93 -13.80 0.25
N PHE A 105 -10.63 -14.07 -1.03
CA PHE A 105 -11.26 -13.35 -2.15
C PHE A 105 -12.76 -13.63 -2.28
N GLU A 106 -13.22 -14.87 -2.04
CA GLU A 106 -14.65 -15.21 -2.00
C GLU A 106 -15.38 -14.45 -0.88
N HIS A 107 -14.78 -14.38 0.31
CA HIS A 107 -15.35 -13.64 1.43
C HIS A 107 -15.40 -12.13 1.15
N LEU A 108 -14.36 -11.57 0.55
CA LEU A 108 -14.35 -10.16 0.10
C LEU A 108 -15.43 -9.86 -0.92
N LYS A 109 -15.60 -10.75 -1.90
CA LYS A 109 -16.66 -10.62 -2.91
C LYS A 109 -18.04 -10.66 -2.26
N TYR A 110 -18.25 -11.54 -1.28
CA TYR A 110 -19.49 -11.58 -0.52
C TYR A 110 -19.76 -10.26 0.24
N LEU A 111 -18.75 -9.68 0.89
CA LEU A 111 -18.86 -8.37 1.53
C LEU A 111 -19.18 -7.27 0.51
N ASP A 112 -18.50 -7.30 -0.63
CA ASP A 112 -18.70 -6.35 -1.72
C ASP A 112 -20.11 -6.43 -2.33
N ASP A 113 -20.64 -7.65 -2.51
CA ASP A 113 -22.01 -7.89 -2.97
C ASP A 113 -23.05 -7.48 -1.90
N SER A 114 -22.70 -7.58 -0.61
CA SER A 114 -23.57 -7.15 0.49
C SER A 114 -23.81 -5.64 0.51
N THR A 115 -22.93 -4.85 -0.11
CA THR A 115 -23.11 -3.39 -0.26
C THR A 115 -24.19 -3.01 -1.30
N ASN A 116 -24.68 -3.96 -2.09
CA ASN A 116 -25.87 -3.75 -2.92
C ASN A 116 -27.12 -3.51 -2.05
N ASN A 117 -27.12 -3.99 -0.80
CA ASN A 117 -28.09 -3.55 0.19
C ASN A 117 -27.64 -2.20 0.77
N ILE A 118 -28.40 -1.15 0.47
CA ILE A 118 -28.11 0.23 0.90
C ILE A 118 -28.01 0.39 2.42
N ASN A 119 -28.55 -0.54 3.22
CA ASN A 119 -28.44 -0.47 4.68
C ASN A 119 -27.11 -1.00 5.24
N SER A 120 -26.21 -1.52 4.39
CA SER A 120 -24.94 -2.14 4.78
C SER A 120 -23.80 -1.13 4.96
N TYR A 121 -24.05 -0.04 5.71
CA TYR A 121 -23.07 1.03 5.93
C TYR A 121 -21.80 0.56 6.66
N SER A 122 -21.92 -0.42 7.55
CA SER A 122 -20.80 -1.05 8.27
C SER A 122 -19.80 -1.73 7.34
N ILE A 123 -20.20 -2.03 6.11
CA ILE A 123 -19.34 -2.60 5.07
C ILE A 123 -18.90 -1.50 4.09
N GLY A 124 -19.83 -0.67 3.61
CA GLY A 124 -19.53 0.35 2.61
C GLY A 124 -18.55 1.45 3.07
N ILE A 125 -18.62 1.87 4.34
CA ILE A 125 -17.71 2.88 4.89
C ILE A 125 -16.24 2.38 4.88
N PRO A 126 -15.93 1.16 5.41
CA PRO A 126 -14.60 0.57 5.27
C PRO A 126 -14.08 0.48 3.82
N PHE A 127 -14.95 0.16 2.86
CA PHE A 127 -14.56 0.16 1.44
C PHE A 127 -14.11 1.55 0.98
N LEU A 128 -14.84 2.62 1.32
CA LEU A 128 -14.44 3.99 0.98
C LEU A 128 -13.08 4.38 1.57
N PHE A 129 -12.84 4.10 2.85
CA PHE A 129 -11.52 4.33 3.45
C PHE A 129 -10.43 3.56 2.71
N SER A 130 -10.64 2.28 2.40
CA SER A 130 -9.63 1.47 1.68
C SER A 130 -9.38 1.92 0.25
N MET A 131 -10.34 2.59 -0.40
CA MET A 131 -10.16 3.15 -1.74
C MET A 131 -9.31 4.42 -1.73
N VAL A 132 -9.44 5.22 -0.67
CA VAL A 132 -8.71 6.49 -0.49
C VAL A 132 -7.30 6.24 0.01
N VAL A 133 -7.08 5.35 0.97
CA VAL A 133 -5.75 5.13 1.58
C VAL A 133 -4.84 4.19 0.77
N ARG A 134 -5.34 3.57 -0.31
CA ARG A 134 -4.57 2.59 -1.11
C ARG A 134 -4.23 3.05 -2.52
N SER A 135 -4.56 4.28 -2.85
CA SER A 135 -4.09 4.97 -4.06
C SER A 135 -2.58 4.95 -4.24
N ASP A 136 -1.81 5.13 -3.17
CA ASP A 136 -0.34 5.19 -3.19
C ASP A 136 0.34 3.79 -3.16
N GLY A 137 -0.43 2.76 -2.80
CA GLY A 137 0.00 1.37 -2.72
C GLY A 137 0.45 0.88 -1.34
N TYR A 138 0.60 1.75 -0.33
CA TYR A 138 1.10 1.38 1.00
C TYR A 138 0.47 2.19 2.14
N ILE A 139 -0.39 1.56 2.93
CA ILE A 139 -0.94 2.16 4.15
C ILE A 139 0.07 2.16 5.31
N THR A 140 0.27 3.34 5.91
CA THR A 140 1.06 3.51 7.13
C THR A 140 0.27 3.09 8.39
N ASP A 141 0.98 2.76 9.46
CA ASP A 141 0.31 2.42 10.73
C ASP A 141 -0.46 3.60 11.33
N ARG A 142 -0.02 4.85 11.08
CA ARG A 142 -0.71 6.05 11.56
C ARG A 142 -2.04 6.29 10.86
N GLU A 143 -2.10 6.14 9.54
CA GLU A 143 -3.36 6.22 8.79
C GLU A 143 -4.33 5.14 9.25
N ARG A 144 -3.83 3.91 9.47
CA ARG A 144 -4.63 2.82 10.01
C ARG A 144 -5.22 3.17 11.38
N ASP A 145 -4.42 3.76 12.26
CA ASP A 145 -4.87 4.18 13.59
C ASP A 145 -5.91 5.30 13.52
N LYS A 146 -5.75 6.27 12.61
CA LYS A 146 -6.76 7.32 12.37
C LYS A 146 -8.11 6.75 11.92
N VAL A 147 -8.09 5.78 11.00
CA VAL A 147 -9.31 5.07 10.57
C VAL A 147 -9.97 4.34 11.74
N PHE A 148 -9.17 3.69 12.60
CA PHE A 148 -9.69 3.00 13.78
C PHE A 148 -10.27 3.96 14.81
N ASP A 149 -9.63 5.10 15.05
CA ASP A 149 -10.14 6.12 15.95
C ASP A 149 -11.45 6.72 15.44
N PHE A 150 -11.58 6.92 14.12
CA PHE A 150 -12.84 7.32 13.50
C PHE A 150 -13.95 6.29 13.76
N PHE A 151 -13.70 5.00 13.48
CA PHE A 151 -14.69 3.94 13.72
C PHE A 151 -15.05 3.80 15.19
N LYS A 152 -14.07 3.88 16.09
CA LYS A 152 -14.31 3.80 17.53
C LYS A 152 -15.17 4.97 18.03
N LYS A 153 -14.94 6.17 17.49
CA LYS A 153 -15.69 7.39 17.87
C LYS A 153 -17.11 7.40 17.32
N LYS A 154 -17.29 7.05 16.03
CA LYS A 154 -18.60 7.14 15.36
C LYS A 154 -19.45 5.88 15.49
N PHE A 155 -18.82 4.71 15.54
CA PHE A 155 -19.50 3.41 15.51
C PHE A 155 -18.97 2.49 16.63
N PRO A 156 -19.13 2.85 17.92
CA PRO A 156 -18.54 2.09 19.01
C PRO A 156 -19.04 0.63 19.09
N LYS A 157 -20.25 0.34 18.62
CA LYS A 157 -20.83 -1.02 18.64
C LYS A 157 -20.31 -1.87 17.48
N GLU A 158 -20.18 -1.27 16.30
CA GLU A 158 -19.79 -1.93 15.05
C GLU A 158 -18.27 -1.83 14.78
N CYS A 159 -17.52 -1.09 15.60
CA CYS A 159 -16.10 -0.76 15.38
C CYS A 159 -15.23 -1.98 15.08
N PHE A 160 -15.44 -3.10 15.79
CA PHE A 160 -14.65 -4.31 15.57
C PHE A 160 -14.89 -4.91 14.18
N GLU A 161 -16.16 -4.99 13.78
CA GLU A 161 -16.57 -5.50 12.46
C GLU A 161 -16.06 -4.58 11.34
N MET A 162 -16.26 -3.27 11.47
CA MET A 162 -15.81 -2.28 10.49
C MET A 162 -14.30 -2.29 10.31
N ASN A 163 -13.54 -2.41 11.41
CA ASN A 163 -12.08 -2.54 11.38
C ASN A 163 -11.66 -3.83 10.65
N ASN A 164 -12.28 -4.96 10.97
CA ASN A 164 -11.98 -6.22 10.30
C ASN A 164 -12.27 -6.12 8.79
N THR A 165 -13.42 -5.57 8.42
CA THR A 165 -13.77 -5.31 7.02
C THR A 165 -12.73 -4.41 6.35
N PHE A 166 -12.34 -3.30 6.97
CA PHE A 166 -11.32 -2.39 6.42
C PHE A 166 -9.99 -3.12 6.15
N LYS A 167 -9.51 -3.93 7.11
CA LYS A 167 -8.28 -4.72 6.93
C LYS A 167 -8.39 -5.68 5.75
N LEU A 168 -9.56 -6.32 5.60
CA LEU A 168 -9.80 -7.20 4.46
C LEU A 168 -9.81 -6.41 3.15
N THR A 169 -10.45 -5.25 3.09
CA THR A 169 -10.61 -4.50 1.83
C THR A 169 -9.30 -3.87 1.32
N LEU A 170 -8.28 -3.68 2.17
CA LEU A 170 -6.95 -3.25 1.74
C LEU A 170 -6.30 -4.19 0.69
N GLY A 171 -6.66 -5.46 0.64
CA GLY A 171 -6.17 -6.39 -0.38
C GLY A 171 -6.99 -6.41 -1.68
N TYR A 172 -8.08 -5.64 -1.76
CA TYR A 172 -9.09 -5.74 -2.81
C TYR A 172 -9.19 -4.47 -3.66
N HIS A 173 -9.19 -4.63 -4.98
CA HIS A 173 -9.42 -3.53 -5.93
C HIS A 173 -10.91 -3.31 -6.15
N ALA A 174 -11.55 -2.73 -5.14
CA ALA A 174 -12.88 -2.17 -5.28
C ALA A 174 -12.87 -0.98 -6.25
N THR A 175 -13.73 -1.03 -7.27
CA THR A 175 -13.85 0.04 -8.28
C THR A 175 -15.14 0.84 -8.17
N ASP A 176 -16.17 0.28 -7.54
CA ASP A 176 -17.51 0.88 -7.50
C ASP A 176 -17.69 1.75 -6.25
N TYR A 177 -17.08 2.93 -6.24
CA TYR A 177 -17.27 3.88 -5.15
C TYR A 177 -18.73 4.34 -5.00
N LYS A 178 -19.54 4.27 -6.07
CA LYS A 178 -20.92 4.79 -6.07
C LYS A 178 -21.83 3.96 -5.19
N LYS A 179 -21.74 2.63 -5.24
CA LYS A 179 -22.54 1.77 -4.37
C LYS A 179 -22.18 1.97 -2.89
N TYR A 180 -20.90 2.16 -2.56
CA TYR A 180 -20.51 2.42 -1.18
C TYR A 180 -21.02 3.79 -0.70
N CYS A 181 -20.94 4.82 -1.54
CA CYS A 181 -21.54 6.12 -1.25
C CYS A 181 -23.06 6.01 -1.03
N ALA A 182 -23.76 5.15 -1.77
CA ALA A 182 -25.19 4.90 -1.56
C ALA A 182 -25.49 4.33 -0.15
N THR A 183 -24.61 3.47 0.38
CA THR A 183 -24.77 2.97 1.77
C THR A 183 -24.62 4.09 2.82
N VAL A 184 -23.72 5.04 2.56
CA VAL A 184 -23.51 6.22 3.42
C VAL A 184 -24.72 7.14 3.39
N LEU A 185 -25.24 7.43 2.20
CA LEU A 185 -26.43 8.28 2.05
C LEU A 185 -27.66 7.65 2.72
N ALA A 186 -27.86 6.34 2.57
CA ALA A 186 -28.96 5.64 3.24
C ALA A 186 -28.84 5.63 4.77
N TYR A 187 -27.61 5.60 5.31
CA TYR A 187 -27.37 5.81 6.74
C TYR A 187 -27.70 7.25 7.15
N ALA A 188 -27.28 8.23 6.34
CA ALA A 188 -27.52 9.64 6.62
C ALA A 188 -29.02 9.98 6.67
N ASP A 189 -29.79 9.48 5.71
CA ASP A 189 -31.25 9.67 5.64
C ASP A 189 -31.99 9.13 6.88
N LYS A 190 -31.42 8.14 7.58
CA LYS A 190 -32.07 7.44 8.69
C LYS A 190 -31.57 7.85 10.07
N VAL A 191 -30.30 8.21 10.17
CA VAL A 191 -29.61 8.33 11.47
C VAL A 191 -29.05 9.73 11.66
N ASP A 192 -28.27 10.23 10.69
CA ASP A 192 -27.53 11.49 10.82
C ASP A 192 -27.27 12.13 9.45
N GLU A 193 -28.06 13.16 9.12
CA GLU A 193 -27.97 13.89 7.85
C GLU A 193 -26.60 14.55 7.63
N THR A 194 -25.85 14.82 8.71
CA THR A 194 -24.51 15.45 8.63
C THR A 194 -23.39 14.45 8.38
N PHE A 195 -23.69 13.15 8.49
CA PHE A 195 -22.70 12.08 8.39
C PHE A 195 -21.90 12.04 7.07
N PRO A 196 -22.48 12.29 5.88
CA PRO A 196 -21.72 12.28 4.63
C PRO A 196 -20.58 13.30 4.63
N LEU A 197 -20.83 14.47 5.23
CA LEU A 197 -19.84 15.54 5.35
C LEU A 197 -18.77 15.17 6.39
N ASP A 198 -19.16 14.65 7.55
CA ASP A 198 -18.24 14.17 8.58
C ASP A 198 -17.31 13.06 8.05
N LEU A 199 -17.87 12.10 7.29
CA LEU A 199 -17.09 11.06 6.65
C LEU A 199 -16.13 11.65 5.61
N PHE A 200 -16.58 12.63 4.83
CA PHE A 200 -15.75 13.30 3.84
C PHE A 200 -14.54 13.98 4.48
N TYR A 201 -14.74 14.73 5.59
CA TYR A 201 -13.63 15.29 6.36
C TYR A 201 -12.68 14.21 6.87
N ALA A 202 -13.21 13.10 7.41
CA ALA A 202 -12.37 12.01 7.90
C ALA A 202 -11.55 11.33 6.79
N LEU A 203 -12.09 11.18 5.58
CA LEU A 203 -11.35 10.66 4.44
C LEU A 203 -10.16 11.57 4.09
N TYR A 204 -10.34 12.90 4.13
CA TYR A 204 -9.27 13.87 3.94
C TYR A 204 -8.23 13.84 5.06
N ASP A 205 -8.65 13.78 6.32
CA ASP A 205 -7.76 13.74 7.47
C ASP A 205 -6.84 12.51 7.48
N VAL A 206 -7.35 11.38 6.96
CA VAL A 206 -6.54 10.16 6.79
C VAL A 206 -5.61 10.29 5.59
N ALA A 207 -6.11 10.71 4.42
CA ALA A 207 -5.31 10.83 3.20
C ALA A 207 -4.19 11.88 3.28
N SER A 208 -4.32 12.87 4.16
CA SER A 208 -3.35 13.95 4.34
C SER A 208 -2.40 13.73 5.54
N ASP A 209 -2.33 12.53 6.12
CA ASP A 209 -1.49 12.28 7.30
C ASP A 209 0.01 12.52 7.04
N ASP A 210 0.47 12.24 5.83
CA ASP A 210 1.84 12.52 5.39
C ASP A 210 2.05 13.99 4.94
N GLY A 211 0.98 14.79 4.99
CA GLY A 211 0.93 16.20 4.63
C GLY A 211 0.76 16.47 3.14
N CYS A 212 0.58 15.47 2.28
CA CYS A 212 0.52 15.66 0.83
C CYS A 212 -0.38 14.64 0.12
N ILE A 213 -1.57 15.06 -0.29
CA ILE A 213 -2.47 14.23 -1.11
C ILE A 213 -1.97 14.17 -2.56
N VAL A 214 -1.82 12.97 -3.14
CA VAL A 214 -1.43 12.81 -4.55
C VAL A 214 -2.60 13.09 -5.51
N PRO A 215 -2.37 13.49 -6.77
CA PRO A 215 -3.45 13.84 -7.70
C PRO A 215 -4.49 12.73 -7.93
N GLU A 216 -4.08 11.46 -7.89
CA GLU A 216 -4.99 10.32 -8.05
C GLU A 216 -5.95 10.15 -6.85
N GLU A 217 -5.50 10.48 -5.64
CA GLU A 217 -6.33 10.52 -4.43
C GLU A 217 -7.33 11.64 -4.48
N ALA A 218 -6.85 12.83 -4.84
CA ALA A 218 -7.67 14.02 -4.97
C ALA A 218 -8.83 13.78 -5.93
N GLU A 219 -8.58 13.15 -7.08
CA GLU A 219 -9.63 12.84 -8.05
C GLU A 219 -10.63 11.80 -7.51
N LYS A 220 -10.18 10.73 -6.85
CA LYS A 220 -11.09 9.78 -6.18
C LYS A 220 -11.92 10.45 -5.09
N MET A 221 -11.32 11.30 -4.27
CA MET A 221 -11.99 12.03 -3.20
C MET A 221 -13.02 13.01 -3.77
N ARG A 222 -12.70 13.70 -4.87
CA ARG A 222 -13.65 14.54 -5.60
C ARG A 222 -14.83 13.76 -6.15
N GLN A 223 -14.60 12.57 -6.71
CA GLN A 223 -15.66 11.68 -7.19
C GLN A 223 -16.56 11.19 -6.06
N ILE A 224 -15.97 10.80 -4.92
CA ILE A 224 -16.68 10.41 -3.71
C ILE A 224 -17.50 11.60 -3.18
N GLY A 225 -16.91 12.78 -3.02
CA GLY A 225 -17.58 13.98 -2.52
C GLY A 225 -18.79 14.38 -3.35
N LYS A 226 -18.65 14.39 -4.69
CA LYS A 226 -19.79 14.63 -5.61
C LYS A 226 -20.90 13.61 -5.45
N THR A 227 -20.55 12.33 -5.25
CA THR A 227 -21.54 11.25 -5.10
C THR A 227 -22.25 11.30 -3.76
N LEU A 228 -21.53 11.73 -2.71
CA LEU A 228 -22.08 12.01 -1.38
C LEU A 228 -22.90 13.32 -1.32
N ARG A 229 -23.08 14.01 -2.46
CA ARG A 229 -23.83 15.27 -2.57
C ARG A 229 -23.24 16.42 -1.72
N ILE A 230 -21.93 16.39 -1.52
CA ILE A 230 -21.21 17.48 -0.84
C ILE A 230 -21.15 18.70 -1.77
N ASP A 231 -21.31 19.89 -1.19
CA ASP A 231 -21.21 21.14 -1.94
C ASP A 231 -19.83 21.28 -2.61
N ASN A 232 -19.82 21.68 -3.89
CA ASN A 232 -18.59 21.82 -4.67
C ASN A 232 -17.61 22.84 -4.03
N GLU A 233 -18.12 23.84 -3.32
CA GLU A 233 -17.30 24.82 -2.63
C GLU A 233 -16.57 24.19 -1.44
N ILE A 234 -17.23 23.31 -0.69
CA ILE A 234 -16.59 22.57 0.41
C ILE A 234 -15.52 21.63 -0.14
N ILE A 235 -15.80 20.95 -1.26
CA ILE A 235 -14.81 20.09 -1.93
C ILE A 235 -13.57 20.92 -2.27
N ARG A 236 -13.73 22.08 -2.93
CA ARG A 236 -12.61 22.97 -3.27
C ARG A 236 -11.86 23.49 -2.05
N GLN A 237 -12.57 23.86 -0.99
CA GLN A 237 -11.94 24.31 0.26
C GLN A 237 -11.08 23.22 0.88
N MET A 238 -11.55 21.97 0.86
CA MET A 238 -10.79 20.82 1.35
C MET A 238 -9.56 20.53 0.49
N GLU A 239 -9.70 20.63 -0.84
CA GLU A 239 -8.57 20.50 -1.76
C GLU A 239 -7.50 21.58 -1.50
N HIS A 240 -7.93 22.82 -1.24
CA HIS A 240 -7.03 23.93 -0.93
C HIS A 240 -6.39 23.82 0.46
N ALA A 241 -7.16 23.42 1.48
CA ALA A 241 -6.70 23.35 2.87
C ALA A 241 -5.69 22.23 3.11
N HIS A 242 -5.82 21.11 2.42
CA HIS A 242 -4.93 19.95 2.57
C HIS A 242 -3.75 19.99 1.61
N GLY A 243 -3.49 21.17 1.02
CA GLY A 243 -2.36 21.40 0.14
C GLY A 243 -2.30 20.35 -0.96
N ILE A 244 -3.46 19.94 -1.50
CA ILE A 244 -3.45 19.02 -2.63
C ILE A 244 -2.59 19.70 -3.68
N ARG A 245 -1.44 19.10 -3.98
CA ARG A 245 -0.59 19.47 -5.10
C ARG A 245 -1.26 19.06 -6.41
N VAL A 246 -2.56 19.34 -6.53
CA VAL A 246 -3.19 19.62 -7.79
C VAL A 246 -2.65 20.98 -8.15
N VAL A 247 -1.56 20.96 -8.91
CA VAL A 247 -1.39 21.88 -10.03
C VAL A 247 -2.79 22.11 -10.57
N MET A 248 -3.42 23.24 -10.22
CA MET A 248 -4.78 23.57 -10.60
C MET A 248 -4.81 23.72 -12.12
N THR A 249 -4.91 22.61 -12.85
CA THR A 249 -5.27 22.58 -14.25
C THR A 249 -6.78 22.51 -14.35
N ASP A 250 -7.46 23.48 -13.75
CA ASP A 250 -8.86 23.80 -14.04
C ASP A 250 -8.98 24.94 -15.06
N LYS A 251 -7.85 25.36 -15.63
CA LYS A 251 -7.79 26.05 -16.92
C LYS A 251 -6.79 25.30 -17.78
N GLU A 252 -7.07 25.19 -19.07
CA GLU A 252 -6.11 24.80 -20.11
C GLU A 252 -4.97 25.84 -20.22
N GLU A 253 -4.33 26.19 -19.10
CA GLU A 253 -3.13 26.98 -19.11
C GLU A 253 -2.01 26.02 -19.53
N SER A 254 -1.60 26.17 -20.78
CA SER A 254 -0.43 25.49 -21.33
C SER A 254 0.72 25.52 -20.32
N LYS A 255 1.54 24.47 -20.28
CA LYS A 255 2.78 24.41 -19.47
C LYS A 255 3.62 25.69 -19.59
N ALA A 256 3.57 26.35 -20.77
CA ALA A 256 4.19 27.64 -21.03
C ALA A 256 3.59 28.81 -20.22
N GLU A 257 2.26 28.88 -20.07
CA GLU A 257 1.56 29.90 -19.28
C GLU A 257 1.81 29.75 -17.78
N LEU A 258 1.84 28.51 -17.28
CA LEU A 258 2.17 28.24 -15.87
C LEU A 258 3.62 28.65 -15.56
N ARG A 259 4.57 28.31 -16.43
CA ARG A 259 5.97 28.75 -16.32
C ARG A 259 6.07 30.28 -16.36
N LYS A 260 5.35 30.92 -17.27
CA LYS A 260 5.31 32.38 -17.42
C LYS A 260 4.79 33.08 -16.16
N LYS A 261 3.68 32.61 -15.59
CA LYS A 261 3.14 33.17 -14.34
C LYS A 261 4.07 32.99 -13.14
N ALA A 262 4.71 31.82 -13.06
CA ALA A 262 5.68 31.56 -12.00
C ALA A 262 6.93 32.46 -12.12
N LEU A 263 7.45 32.66 -13.34
CA LEU A 263 8.54 33.61 -13.61
C LEU A 263 8.13 35.05 -13.29
N GLN A 264 6.92 35.48 -13.68
CA GLN A 264 6.39 36.80 -13.34
C GLN A 264 6.27 37.02 -11.84
N THR A 265 5.85 36.02 -11.07
CA THR A 265 5.74 36.13 -9.60
C THR A 265 7.11 36.32 -8.94
N LEU A 266 8.17 35.73 -9.52
CA LEU A 266 9.56 35.98 -9.13
C LEU A 266 10.16 37.27 -9.72
N GLY A 267 9.43 37.96 -10.61
CA GLY A 267 9.86 39.17 -11.30
C GLY A 267 10.90 38.93 -12.40
N LEU A 268 10.84 37.77 -13.05
CA LEU A 268 11.80 37.31 -14.05
C LEU A 268 11.18 37.25 -15.45
N ASP A 269 12.07 37.33 -16.46
CA ASP A 269 11.72 37.15 -17.87
C ASP A 269 11.44 35.67 -18.20
N GLU A 270 10.64 35.43 -19.24
CA GLU A 270 10.27 34.09 -19.71
C GLU A 270 11.49 33.23 -20.10
N THR A 271 12.60 33.88 -20.43
CA THR A 271 13.88 33.26 -20.85
C THR A 271 14.85 32.98 -19.70
N ALA A 272 14.47 33.22 -18.44
CA ALA A 272 15.37 33.07 -17.29
C ALA A 272 15.87 31.62 -17.10
N ASP A 273 17.17 31.50 -16.82
CA ASP A 273 17.83 30.23 -16.53
C ASP A 273 17.66 29.81 -15.05
N ASP A 274 17.91 28.53 -14.75
CA ASP A 274 17.76 27.96 -13.41
C ASP A 274 18.58 28.72 -12.35
N TYR A 275 19.76 29.24 -12.72
CA TYR A 275 20.60 30.01 -11.83
C TYR A 275 19.94 31.35 -11.44
N THR A 276 19.38 32.05 -12.41
CA THR A 276 18.66 33.31 -12.24
C THR A 276 17.40 33.12 -11.41
N ILE A 277 16.65 32.04 -11.68
CA ILE A 277 15.44 31.68 -10.91
C ILE A 277 15.80 31.46 -9.43
N LYS A 278 16.83 30.67 -9.14
CA LYS A 278 17.28 30.38 -7.78
C LYS A 278 17.80 31.63 -7.06
N SER A 279 18.52 32.49 -7.76
CA SER A 279 19.00 33.76 -7.23
C SER A 279 17.85 34.70 -6.83
N ALA A 280 16.86 34.85 -7.71
CA ALA A 280 15.69 35.70 -7.45
C ALA A 280 14.85 35.18 -6.29
N TYR A 281 14.62 33.86 -6.23
CA TYR A 281 13.94 33.21 -5.10
C TYR A 281 14.65 33.50 -3.79
N ASN A 282 15.97 33.27 -3.71
CA ASN A 282 16.75 33.53 -2.49
C ASN A 282 16.66 35.00 -2.06
N ALA A 283 16.69 35.95 -3.00
CA ALA A 283 16.55 37.38 -2.71
C ALA A 283 15.16 37.74 -2.16
N LEU A 284 14.10 37.08 -2.65
CA LEU A 284 12.73 37.29 -2.18
C LEU A 284 12.48 36.66 -0.80
N VAL A 285 12.99 35.45 -0.56
CA VAL A 285 12.96 34.80 0.77
C VAL A 285 13.69 35.65 1.80
N GLN A 286 14.84 36.23 1.45
CA GLN A 286 15.57 37.15 2.32
C GLN A 286 14.81 38.43 2.67
N LYS A 287 13.85 38.86 1.84
CA LYS A 287 12.96 40.00 2.15
C LYS A 287 11.85 39.60 3.13
N CYS A 288 11.40 38.36 3.06
CA CYS A 288 10.36 37.80 3.94
C CYS A 288 10.91 37.14 5.23
N HIS A 289 12.19 37.34 5.58
CA HIS A 289 12.74 36.74 6.79
C HIS A 289 12.06 37.28 8.06
N PRO A 290 11.78 36.44 9.09
CA PRO A 290 11.10 36.86 10.32
C PRO A 290 11.79 38.00 11.05
N HIS A 291 13.12 38.07 10.95
CA HIS A 291 13.91 39.16 11.52
C HIS A 291 13.62 40.52 10.89
N LYS A 292 13.22 40.57 9.60
CA LYS A 292 12.86 41.79 8.88
C LYS A 292 11.37 42.13 8.96
N MET A 293 10.56 41.24 9.55
CA MET A 293 9.14 41.47 9.85
C MET A 293 8.92 42.12 11.22
N LYS A 294 9.96 42.20 12.07
CA LYS A 294 9.90 42.87 13.37
C LYS A 294 9.58 44.36 13.19
N GLY A 295 8.50 44.83 13.81
CA GLY A 295 8.06 46.23 13.78
C GLY A 295 7.00 46.57 12.74
N LYS A 296 6.50 45.59 11.98
CA LYS A 296 5.38 45.76 11.04
C LYS A 296 4.03 45.56 11.73
N SER A 297 2.99 46.21 11.21
CA SER A 297 1.62 45.99 11.66
C SER A 297 1.15 44.55 11.35
N THR A 298 0.09 44.10 12.00
CA THR A 298 -0.52 42.78 11.76
C THR A 298 -0.98 42.60 10.32
N ALA A 299 -1.51 43.66 9.69
CA ALA A 299 -1.91 43.66 8.29
C ALA A 299 -0.71 43.48 7.34
N GLU A 300 0.36 44.24 7.55
CA GLU A 300 1.59 44.13 6.74
C GLU A 300 2.29 42.78 6.91
N THR A 301 2.22 42.19 8.11
CA THR A 301 2.78 40.86 8.39
C THR A 301 2.01 39.78 7.64
N ASN A 302 0.68 39.85 7.67
CA ASN A 302 -0.18 38.90 6.93
C ASN A 302 0.01 39.04 5.41
N GLU A 303 0.19 40.26 4.90
CA GLU A 303 0.45 40.49 3.48
C GLU A 303 1.81 39.90 3.05
N LEU A 304 2.85 40.06 3.87
CA LEU A 304 4.17 39.48 3.62
C LEU A 304 4.16 37.95 3.68
N LEU A 305 3.38 37.36 4.58
CA LEU A 305 3.19 35.91 4.66
C LEU A 305 2.51 35.35 3.40
N LYS A 306 1.42 36.00 2.95
CA LYS A 306 0.76 35.64 1.68
C LYS A 306 1.70 35.76 0.49
N ARG A 307 2.51 36.81 0.45
CA ARG A 307 3.49 37.01 -0.61
C ARG A 307 4.61 35.95 -0.57
N PHE A 308 5.05 35.57 0.63
CA PHE A 308 6.03 34.50 0.82
C PHE A 308 5.52 33.15 0.31
N GLU A 309 4.27 32.81 0.64
CA GLU A 309 3.59 31.62 0.15
C GLU A 309 3.53 31.59 -1.39
N GLN A 310 3.13 32.70 -2.02
CA GLN A 310 3.11 32.84 -3.48
C GLN A 310 4.50 32.65 -4.13
N ILE A 311 5.55 33.20 -3.51
CA ILE A 311 6.94 33.06 -3.97
C ILE A 311 7.39 31.59 -3.92
N GLN A 312 7.06 30.90 -2.83
CA GLN A 312 7.40 29.50 -2.64
C GLN A 312 6.70 28.61 -3.66
N THR A 313 5.37 28.75 -3.80
CA THR A 313 4.57 28.01 -4.80
C THR A 313 5.09 28.24 -6.22
N SER A 314 5.48 29.47 -6.57
CA SER A 314 6.00 29.78 -7.92
C SER A 314 7.36 29.12 -8.18
N TYR A 315 8.25 29.09 -7.18
CA TYR A 315 9.54 28.41 -7.30
C TYR A 315 9.36 26.90 -7.48
N ASP A 316 8.43 26.30 -6.72
CA ASP A 316 8.12 24.87 -6.81
C ASP A 316 7.58 24.50 -8.21
N VAL A 317 6.70 25.32 -8.80
CA VAL A 317 6.21 25.14 -10.18
C VAL A 317 7.34 25.11 -11.20
N LEU A 318 8.41 25.91 -11.00
CA LEU A 318 9.52 26.01 -11.95
C LEU A 318 10.51 24.84 -11.86
N PHE A 319 10.72 24.29 -10.66
CA PHE A 319 11.71 23.23 -10.43
C PHE A 319 11.11 21.81 -10.33
N MET A 320 9.79 21.66 -10.15
CA MET A 320 9.12 20.35 -10.19
C MET A 320 8.75 19.87 -11.61
N GLN A 321 8.92 20.69 -12.65
CA GLN A 321 8.59 20.33 -14.05
C GLN A 321 9.75 19.74 -14.87
N LYS A 322 10.87 19.39 -14.23
CA LYS A 322 12.07 18.85 -14.87
C LYS A 322 12.11 17.33 -14.87
#